data_AF-A0A4P5ZFH4-F1
#
_entry.id   AF-A0A4P5ZFH4-F1
#
_cell.length_a   1.000
_cell.length_b   1.000
_cell.length_c   1.000
_cell.angle_alpha   90.00
_cell.angle_beta   90.00
_cell.angle_gamma   90.00
#
_symmetry.space_group_name_H-M   'P 1'
#
loop_
_entity.id
_entity.type
_entity.pdbx_description
1 polymer ?
#
loop_
_entity_poly.entity_id
_entity_poly.type
_entity_poly.pdbx_seq_one_letter_code
_entity_poly.pdbx_strand_id
1 'polypeptide(L)'
;MADNRLRNFLIGAGIATAGAIGTKVAVDYFRNKGKEEVVDASQGDAIAASPEQVSYAVVQPSEVQTFLDTSFGEPGRYVPLREPKVFDYQDQQYMVIWAEDNKNKKNQMMAFQYTDSGRKMIASVGYTSAKTDYNLPGLDSTPFAVEVNGQKLTSGKGETGGSNDVDFVLA
;
A
#
# COMPACT_ATOMS: atom_id res chain seq x y z
N MET A 1 6.79 8.00 -24.56
CA MET A 1 6.56 9.08 -23.58
C MET A 1 6.65 8.42 -22.23
N ALA A 2 7.56 8.86 -21.35
CA ALA A 2 7.65 8.28 -20.00
C ALA A 2 6.30 8.48 -19.31
N ASP A 3 5.74 7.39 -18.79
CA ASP A 3 4.48 7.43 -18.06
C ASP A 3 4.74 8.11 -16.70
N ASN A 4 4.55 9.43 -16.68
CA ASN A 4 4.76 10.28 -15.51
C ASN A 4 3.62 10.15 -14.48
N ARG A 5 2.64 9.26 -14.68
CA ARG A 5 1.49 9.13 -13.77
C ARG A 5 1.93 8.85 -12.33
N LEU A 6 2.83 7.89 -12.12
CA LEU A 6 3.29 7.54 -10.78
C LEU A 6 4.16 8.66 -10.16
N ARG A 7 4.94 9.40 -10.96
CA ARG A 7 5.66 10.58 -10.45
C ARG A 7 4.72 11.73 -10.07
N ASN A 8 3.73 12.02 -10.90
CA ASN A 8 2.72 13.04 -10.63
C ASN A 8 1.91 12.69 -9.37
N PHE A 9 1.61 11.41 -9.18
CA PHE A 9 1.04 10.89 -7.95
C PHE A 9 1.89 11.19 -6.72
N LEU A 10 3.20 10.89 -6.78
CA LEU A 10 4.10 11.06 -5.63
C LEU A 10 4.17 12.53 -5.24
N ILE A 11 4.30 13.40 -6.23
CA ILE A 11 4.28 14.85 -6.05
C ILE A 11 2.96 15.30 -5.41
N GLY A 12 1.80 14.84 -5.92
CA GLY A 12 0.49 15.14 -5.37
C GLY A 12 0.25 14.55 -3.96
N ALA A 13 0.94 13.47 -3.62
CA ALA A 13 0.90 12.84 -2.30
C ALA A 13 1.75 13.57 -1.25
N GLY A 14 2.56 14.54 -1.67
CA GLY A 14 3.56 15.22 -0.83
C GLY A 14 4.85 14.41 -0.66
N ILE A 15 5.08 13.39 -1.49
CA ILE A 15 6.28 12.55 -1.49
C ILE A 15 7.27 13.20 -2.46
N ALA A 16 8.28 13.87 -1.91
CA ALA A 16 9.23 14.66 -2.70
C ALA A 16 10.38 13.78 -3.22
N THR A 17 10.68 12.68 -2.53
CA THR A 17 11.74 11.75 -2.91
C THR A 17 11.22 10.34 -3.12
N ALA A 18 11.14 9.94 -4.38
CA ALA A 18 11.05 8.54 -4.77
C ALA A 18 12.26 8.18 -5.65
N GLY A 19 12.71 6.93 -5.56
CA GLY A 19 13.71 6.37 -6.47
C GLY A 19 13.22 6.30 -7.92
N ALA A 20 13.99 5.63 -8.81
CA ALA A 20 13.46 5.30 -10.13
C ALA A 20 12.23 4.40 -10.03
N ILE A 21 11.33 4.52 -11.01
CA ILE A 21 10.19 3.61 -11.13
C ILE A 21 10.69 2.27 -11.68
N GLY A 22 10.40 1.19 -10.97
CA GLY A 22 10.71 -0.17 -11.40
C GLY A 22 9.47 -0.90 -11.94
N THR A 23 9.70 -2.08 -12.52
CA THR A 23 8.63 -3.04 -12.85
C THR A 23 8.86 -4.38 -12.15
N LYS A 24 7.77 -5.05 -11.76
CA LYS A 24 7.84 -6.38 -11.12
C LYS A 24 6.61 -7.20 -11.50
N VAL A 25 6.69 -8.52 -11.31
CA VAL A 25 5.50 -9.38 -11.36
C VAL A 25 4.55 -8.99 -10.23
N ALA A 26 3.30 -8.70 -10.58
CA ALA A 26 2.30 -8.12 -9.69
C ALA A 26 2.05 -9.02 -8.44
N VAL A 27 1.93 -10.33 -8.64
CA VAL A 27 1.69 -11.30 -7.55
C VAL A 27 2.81 -11.35 -6.50
N ASP A 28 4.03 -10.95 -6.87
CA ASP A 28 5.18 -10.94 -5.96
C ASP A 28 5.34 -9.61 -5.22
N TYR A 29 4.84 -8.52 -5.79
CA TYR A 29 5.05 -7.17 -5.27
C TYR A 29 4.07 -6.79 -4.14
N PHE A 30 2.80 -7.18 -4.26
CA PHE A 30 1.74 -6.67 -3.36
C PHE A 30 1.83 -7.19 -1.92
N ARG A 31 2.40 -8.37 -1.72
CA ARG A 31 2.46 -9.02 -0.41
C ARG A 31 3.27 -8.21 0.59
N ASN A 32 3.01 -8.45 1.88
CA ASN A 32 3.72 -7.89 3.01
C ASN A 32 5.12 -8.51 3.18
N LYS A 33 5.94 -8.44 2.13
CA LYS A 33 7.33 -8.90 2.13
C LYS A 33 8.28 -7.74 2.44
N GLY A 34 9.54 -8.08 2.71
CA GLY A 34 10.61 -7.14 3.08
C GLY A 34 10.97 -6.14 1.97
N LYS A 35 12.05 -5.38 2.21
CA LYS A 35 12.52 -4.28 1.35
C LYS A 35 12.59 -4.67 -0.12
N GLU A 36 12.14 -3.75 -0.97
CA GLU A 36 12.31 -3.88 -2.42
C GLU A 36 13.75 -3.54 -2.82
N GLU A 37 14.20 -4.10 -3.94
CA GLU A 37 15.49 -3.72 -4.50
C GLU A 37 15.44 -2.26 -4.93
N VAL A 38 16.46 -1.49 -4.54
CA VAL A 38 16.58 -0.10 -4.95
C VAL A 38 16.77 -0.07 -6.46
N VAL A 39 15.82 0.53 -7.17
CA VAL A 39 15.92 0.75 -8.61
C VAL A 39 16.96 1.82 -8.86
N ASP A 40 17.99 1.49 -9.64
CA ASP A 40 19.06 2.42 -9.99
C ASP A 40 18.49 3.58 -10.81
N ALA A 41 18.64 4.80 -10.29
CA ALA A 41 18.15 6.02 -10.93
C ALA A 41 18.74 6.25 -12.33
N SER A 42 19.92 5.69 -12.63
CA SER A 42 20.55 5.76 -13.95
C SER A 42 19.83 4.94 -15.02
N GLN A 43 18.98 3.98 -14.63
CA GLN A 43 18.19 3.15 -15.55
C GLN A 43 16.94 3.87 -16.09
N GLY A 44 16.58 5.01 -15.51
CA GLY A 44 15.34 5.72 -15.86
C GLY A 44 14.09 4.99 -15.36
N ASP A 45 12.91 5.55 -15.66
CA ASP A 45 11.65 4.96 -15.24
C ASP A 45 11.23 3.81 -16.15
N ALA A 46 10.93 2.67 -15.53
CA ALA A 46 10.32 1.52 -16.18
C ALA A 46 8.79 1.59 -16.12
N ILE A 47 8.14 1.09 -17.16
CA ILE A 47 6.68 1.01 -17.28
C ILE A 47 6.32 -0.44 -17.52
N ALA A 48 5.30 -0.93 -16.80
CA ALA A 48 4.78 -2.28 -16.97
C ALA A 48 4.45 -2.53 -18.45
N ALA A 49 5.03 -3.59 -19.01
CA ALA A 49 4.85 -3.98 -20.41
C ALA A 49 3.67 -4.94 -20.61
N SER A 50 3.10 -5.46 -19.52
CA SER A 50 1.96 -6.38 -19.56
C SER A 50 1.07 -6.26 -18.31
N PRO A 51 -0.19 -6.75 -18.35
CA PRO A 51 -1.11 -6.70 -17.20
C PRO A 51 -0.65 -7.51 -15.98
N GLU A 52 0.28 -8.45 -16.17
CA GLU A 52 0.87 -9.26 -15.08
C GLU A 52 2.00 -8.52 -14.37
N GLN A 53 2.41 -7.36 -14.90
CA GLN A 53 3.43 -6.50 -14.33
C GLN A 53 2.81 -5.31 -13.61
N VAL A 54 3.53 -4.81 -12.61
CA VAL A 54 3.21 -3.61 -11.87
C VAL A 54 4.35 -2.60 -12.03
N SER A 55 4.02 -1.33 -12.27
CA SER A 55 4.97 -0.23 -12.18
C SER A 55 4.99 0.28 -10.74
N TYR A 56 6.14 0.35 -10.10
CA TYR A 56 6.22 0.72 -8.69
C TYR A 56 7.27 1.78 -8.40
N ALA A 57 7.05 2.53 -7.32
CA ALA A 57 7.97 3.53 -6.81
C ALA A 57 8.48 3.13 -5.43
N VAL A 58 9.80 3.25 -5.24
CA VAL A 58 10.43 3.10 -3.92
C VAL A 58 10.28 4.40 -3.15
N VAL A 59 9.55 4.35 -2.04
CA VAL A 59 9.28 5.50 -1.16
C VAL A 59 9.79 5.18 0.23
N GLN A 60 10.47 6.13 0.87
CA GLN A 60 10.97 5.94 2.23
C GLN A 60 9.84 6.03 3.26
N PRO A 61 9.90 5.26 4.37
CA PRO A 61 8.94 5.35 5.47
C PRO A 61 8.74 6.77 6.02
N SER A 62 9.80 7.58 6.08
CA SER A 62 9.75 8.97 6.55
C SER A 62 8.85 9.86 5.69
N GLU A 63 8.77 9.60 4.39
CA GLU A 63 7.94 10.38 3.46
C GLU A 63 6.45 10.15 3.72
N VAL A 64 6.07 8.96 4.20
CA VAL A 64 4.67 8.64 4.52
C VAL A 64 4.30 8.92 5.98
N GLN A 65 5.26 9.13 6.88
CA GLN A 65 4.96 9.49 8.26
C GLN A 65 4.17 10.80 8.36
N THR A 66 4.64 11.85 7.68
CA THR A 66 3.94 13.16 7.61
C THR A 66 2.52 13.00 7.07
N PHE A 67 2.35 12.13 6.07
CA PHE A 67 1.04 11.81 5.52
C PHE A 67 0.13 11.15 6.56
N LEU A 68 0.61 10.13 7.28
CA LEU A 68 -0.15 9.44 8.31
C LEU A 68 -0.57 10.40 9.43
N ASP A 69 0.38 11.21 9.92
CA ASP A 69 0.14 12.17 11.00
C ASP A 69 -0.93 13.20 10.59
N THR A 70 -0.83 13.73 9.36
CA THR A 70 -1.78 14.71 8.81
C THR A 70 -3.17 14.10 8.57
N SER A 71 -3.23 12.86 8.06
CA SER A 71 -4.50 12.24 7.67
C SER A 71 -5.35 11.80 8.86
N PHE A 72 -4.69 11.40 9.96
CA PHE A 72 -5.37 10.86 11.14
C PHE A 72 -5.40 11.82 12.33
N GLY A 73 -4.68 12.96 12.27
CA GLY A 73 -4.70 14.01 13.29
C GLY A 73 -4.09 13.61 14.64
N GLU A 74 -3.38 12.48 14.69
CA GLU A 74 -2.71 11.96 15.88
C GLU A 74 -1.25 11.61 15.52
N PRO A 75 -0.33 12.60 15.56
CA PRO A 75 1.05 12.39 15.18
C PRO A 75 1.72 11.24 15.92
N GLY A 76 2.42 10.38 15.19
CA GLY A 76 3.10 9.20 15.75
C GLY A 76 2.17 8.06 16.14
N ARG A 77 0.86 8.14 15.85
CA ARG A 77 -0.05 7.01 16.07
C ARG A 77 0.27 5.85 15.15
N TYR A 78 0.32 6.10 13.84
CA TYR A 78 0.67 5.08 12.86
C TYR A 78 2.12 5.27 12.45
N VAL A 79 2.98 4.33 12.84
CA VAL A 79 4.41 4.36 12.49
C VAL A 79 4.68 3.26 11.47
N PRO A 80 5.07 3.55 10.22
CA PRO A 80 5.34 2.54 9.22
C PRO A 80 6.41 1.55 9.70
N LEU A 81 6.09 0.25 9.60
CA LEU A 81 7.00 -0.83 9.96
C LEU A 81 8.01 -1.13 8.85
N ARG A 82 7.73 -0.65 7.63
CA ARG A 82 8.49 -0.90 6.41
C ARG A 82 8.14 0.13 5.34
N GLU A 83 8.85 0.05 4.22
CA GLU A 83 8.57 0.85 3.03
C GLU A 83 7.13 0.59 2.54
N PRO A 84 6.35 1.64 2.25
CA PRO A 84 5.02 1.49 1.66
C PRO A 84 5.13 0.92 0.25
N LYS A 85 4.09 0.21 -0.20
CA LYS A 85 3.95 -0.18 -1.60
C LYS A 85 3.23 0.93 -2.33
N VAL A 86 3.91 1.59 -3.26
CA VAL A 86 3.31 2.63 -4.12
C VAL A 86 3.42 2.16 -5.56
N PHE A 87 2.29 2.09 -6.26
CA PHE A 87 2.27 1.46 -7.58
C PHE A 87 1.11 1.89 -8.47
N ASP A 88 1.31 1.68 -9.77
CA ASP A 88 0.30 1.71 -10.82
C ASP A 88 0.00 0.27 -11.28
N TYR A 89 -1.28 -0.09 -11.27
CA TYR A 89 -1.76 -1.38 -11.74
C TYR A 89 -3.12 -1.20 -12.43
N GLN A 90 -3.23 -1.67 -13.68
CA GLN A 90 -4.46 -1.55 -14.49
C GLN A 90 -4.99 -0.11 -14.59
N ASP A 91 -4.10 0.86 -14.89
CA ASP A 91 -4.42 2.29 -15.03
C ASP A 91 -4.98 2.93 -13.74
N GLN A 92 -4.71 2.32 -12.58
CA GLN A 92 -5.13 2.80 -11.27
C GLN A 92 -3.94 2.85 -10.32
N GLN A 93 -3.95 3.86 -9.45
CA GLN A 93 -2.84 4.15 -8.55
C GLN A 93 -3.19 3.81 -7.12
N TYR A 94 -2.28 3.11 -6.45
CA TYR A 94 -2.50 2.58 -5.13
C TYR A 94 -1.33 2.83 -4.20
N MET A 95 -1.64 2.90 -2.92
CA MET A 95 -0.67 2.93 -1.83
C MET A 95 -1.09 1.96 -0.74
N VAL A 96 -0.18 1.08 -0.32
CA VAL A 96 -0.40 0.15 0.80
C VAL A 96 0.67 0.37 1.85
N ILE A 97 0.24 0.52 3.10
CA ILE A 97 1.09 0.84 4.24
C ILE A 97 0.84 -0.20 5.33
N TRP A 98 1.93 -0.74 5.88
CA TRP A 98 1.92 -1.50 7.13
C TRP A 98 2.58 -0.66 8.21
N ALA A 99 1.84 -0.41 9.28
CA ALA A 99 2.25 0.44 10.38
C ALA A 99 1.92 -0.20 11.73
N GLU A 100 2.62 0.22 12.78
CA GLU A 100 2.20 -0.01 14.15
C GLU A 100 1.21 1.08 14.55
N ASP A 101 0.04 0.71 15.05
CA ASP A 101 -0.90 1.60 15.73
C ASP A 101 -0.49 1.72 17.21
N ASN A 102 0.34 2.71 17.51
CA ASN A 102 0.87 2.98 18.85
C ASN A 102 -0.22 3.24 19.90
N LYS A 103 -1.40 3.70 19.48
CA LYS A 103 -2.52 3.98 20.39
C LYS A 103 -3.21 2.70 20.81
N ASN A 104 -3.46 1.80 19.86
CA ASN A 104 -4.19 0.55 20.10
C ASN A 104 -3.28 -0.67 20.30
N LYS A 105 -1.96 -0.49 20.22
CA LYS A 105 -0.94 -1.54 20.41
C LYS A 105 -1.18 -2.76 19.51
N LYS A 106 -1.42 -2.49 18.23
CA LYS A 106 -1.64 -3.50 17.19
C LYS A 106 -0.93 -3.11 15.90
N ASN A 107 -0.73 -4.07 15.01
CA ASN A 107 -0.32 -3.76 13.65
C ASN A 107 -1.53 -3.32 12.83
N GLN A 108 -1.28 -2.52 11.81
CA GLN A 108 -2.30 -1.94 10.96
C GLN A 108 -1.84 -1.96 9.50
N MET A 109 -2.62 -2.62 8.66
CA MET A 109 -2.52 -2.52 7.20
C MET A 109 -3.56 -1.51 6.71
N MET A 110 -3.15 -0.61 5.83
CA MET A 110 -4.00 0.40 5.20
C MET A 110 -3.73 0.43 3.71
N ALA A 111 -4.78 0.35 2.90
CA ALA A 111 -4.70 0.49 1.45
C ALA A 111 -5.54 1.67 0.97
N PHE A 112 -4.97 2.43 0.04
CA PHE A 112 -5.56 3.62 -0.56
C PHE A 112 -5.54 3.49 -2.07
N GLN A 113 -6.63 3.91 -2.71
CA GLN A 113 -6.72 4.18 -4.14
C GLN A 113 -6.70 5.69 -4.34
N TYR A 114 -5.98 6.15 -5.35
CA TYR A 114 -6.02 7.55 -5.75
C TYR A 114 -7.06 7.76 -6.84
N THR A 115 -7.81 8.84 -6.69
CA THR A 115 -8.90 9.28 -7.55
C THR A 115 -8.71 10.76 -7.87
N ASP A 116 -9.47 11.29 -8.83
CA ASP A 116 -9.44 12.72 -9.16
C ASP A 116 -9.80 13.61 -7.96
N SER A 117 -10.58 13.08 -7.03
CA SER A 117 -10.98 13.71 -5.77
C SER A 117 -9.96 13.57 -4.63
N GLY A 118 -8.80 12.98 -4.90
CA GLY A 118 -7.73 12.78 -3.93
C GLY A 118 -7.54 11.30 -3.57
N ARG A 119 -7.43 11.00 -2.27
CA ARG A 119 -7.16 9.64 -1.79
C ARG A 119 -8.40 9.03 -1.17
N LYS A 120 -8.74 7.82 -1.59
CA LYS A 120 -9.80 7.01 -1.00
C LYS A 120 -9.19 5.81 -0.28
N MET A 121 -9.47 5.65 1.01
CA MET A 121 -9.14 4.42 1.72
C MET A 121 -10.03 3.28 1.20
N ILE A 122 -9.42 2.17 0.77
CA ILE A 122 -10.12 1.00 0.23
C ILE A 122 -10.05 -0.22 1.16
N ALA A 123 -9.03 -0.29 2.03
CA ALA A 123 -8.93 -1.29 3.07
C ALA A 123 -8.23 -0.75 4.33
N SER A 124 -8.68 -1.22 5.49
CA SER A 124 -8.07 -0.99 6.79
C SER A 124 -8.21 -2.25 7.63
N VAL A 125 -7.08 -2.85 8.00
CA VAL A 125 -7.03 -4.12 8.74
C VAL A 125 -6.08 -4.02 9.91
N GLY A 126 -6.63 -4.02 11.12
CA GLY A 126 -5.87 -4.06 12.36
C GLY A 126 -5.69 -5.50 12.84
N TYR A 127 -4.48 -5.87 13.25
CA TYR A 127 -4.18 -7.25 13.62
C TYR A 127 -3.20 -7.38 14.78
N THR A 128 -3.45 -8.41 15.59
CA THR A 128 -2.63 -8.92 16.68
C THR A 128 -2.63 -10.43 16.61
N SER A 129 -1.77 -11.10 17.38
CA SER A 129 -1.79 -12.55 17.51
C SER A 129 -3.11 -13.12 18.07
N ALA A 130 -3.94 -12.28 18.71
CA ALA A 130 -5.21 -12.70 19.30
C ALA A 130 -6.43 -12.42 18.39
N LYS A 131 -6.40 -11.31 17.65
CA LYS A 131 -7.55 -10.83 16.88
C LYS A 131 -7.14 -10.02 15.66
N THR A 132 -7.92 -10.16 14.59
CA THR A 132 -7.87 -9.31 13.40
C THR A 132 -9.22 -8.64 13.18
N ASP A 133 -9.23 -7.32 13.06
CA ASP A 133 -10.39 -6.51 12.67
C ASP A 133 -10.17 -5.92 11.28
N TYR A 134 -11.19 -5.98 10.42
CA TYR A 134 -11.10 -5.49 9.04
C TYR A 134 -12.28 -4.61 8.67
N ASN A 135 -12.00 -3.62 7.83
CA ASN A 135 -12.97 -2.76 7.18
C ASN A 135 -12.51 -2.49 5.74
N LEU A 136 -13.28 -2.96 4.75
CA LEU A 136 -12.89 -2.99 3.34
C LEU A 136 -13.89 -2.19 2.46
N PRO A 137 -13.99 -0.87 2.66
CA PRO A 137 -15.07 -0.04 2.11
C PRO A 137 -15.01 0.20 0.59
N GLY A 138 -13.94 -0.21 -0.10
CA GLY A 138 -13.84 -0.03 -1.56
C GLY A 138 -13.02 -1.10 -2.26
N LEU A 139 -12.69 -2.19 -1.57
CA LEU A 139 -11.81 -3.22 -2.10
C LEU A 139 -12.51 -4.08 -3.17
N ASP A 140 -13.83 -4.23 -3.08
CA ASP A 140 -14.68 -4.95 -4.03
C ASP A 140 -14.70 -4.34 -5.44
N SER A 141 -14.44 -3.04 -5.54
CA SER A 141 -14.26 -2.33 -6.80
C SER A 141 -12.85 -2.44 -7.41
N THR A 142 -11.98 -3.26 -6.84
CA THR A 142 -10.57 -3.40 -7.23
C THR A 142 -10.21 -4.87 -7.50
N PRO A 143 -9.12 -5.17 -8.22
CA PRO A 143 -8.68 -6.55 -8.45
C PRO A 143 -8.01 -7.20 -7.22
N PHE A 144 -8.13 -6.59 -6.04
CA PHE A 144 -7.37 -6.95 -4.86
C PHE A 144 -8.21 -7.64 -3.77
N ALA A 145 -7.51 -8.35 -2.90
CA ALA A 145 -8.02 -8.88 -1.66
C ALA A 145 -7.01 -8.63 -0.53
N VAL A 146 -7.51 -8.68 0.70
CA VAL A 146 -6.68 -8.80 1.90
C VAL A 146 -6.63 -10.27 2.28
N GLU A 147 -5.44 -10.86 2.34
CA GLU A 147 -5.25 -12.24 2.79
C GLU A 147 -4.94 -12.25 4.29
N VAL A 148 -5.83 -12.88 5.07
CA VAL A 148 -5.69 -13.10 6.52
C VAL A 148 -5.82 -14.59 6.79
N ASN A 149 -4.80 -15.21 7.40
CA ASN A 149 -4.81 -16.65 7.71
C ASN A 149 -5.13 -17.55 6.48
N GLY A 150 -4.65 -17.17 5.30
CA GLY A 150 -4.92 -17.88 4.04
C GLY A 150 -6.32 -17.69 3.45
N GLN A 151 -7.15 -16.84 4.06
CA GLN A 151 -8.46 -16.45 3.52
C GLN A 151 -8.38 -15.09 2.86
N LYS A 152 -8.84 -15.02 1.60
CA LYS A 152 -8.95 -13.76 0.85
C LYS A 152 -10.26 -13.05 1.18
N LEU A 153 -10.15 -11.82 1.66
CA LEU A 153 -11.26 -10.93 1.96
C LEU A 153 -11.31 -9.84 0.89
N THR A 154 -12.41 -9.77 0.15
CA THR A 154 -12.61 -8.78 -0.92
C THR A 154 -13.54 -7.63 -0.52
N SER A 155 -14.32 -7.79 0.55
CA SER A 155 -15.28 -6.77 0.98
C SER A 155 -15.72 -6.93 2.45
N GLY A 156 -16.45 -5.94 2.93
CA GLY A 156 -17.15 -6.00 4.21
C GLY A 156 -16.39 -5.45 5.40
N LYS A 157 -16.98 -5.62 6.58
CA LYS A 157 -16.45 -5.19 7.87
C LYS A 157 -16.72 -6.27 8.89
N GLY A 158 -15.73 -6.62 9.69
CA GLY A 158 -15.87 -7.70 10.65
C GLY A 158 -14.58 -7.98 11.41
N GLU A 159 -14.57 -9.16 12.01
CA GLU A 159 -13.49 -9.63 12.85
C GLU A 159 -13.24 -11.12 12.55
N THR A 160 -11.99 -11.54 12.66
CA THR A 160 -11.58 -12.95 12.56
C THR A 160 -10.52 -13.26 13.60
N GLY A 161 -10.03 -14.49 13.62
CA GLY A 161 -8.93 -14.91 14.47
C GLY A 161 -7.69 -14.02 14.32
N GLY A 162 -6.85 -14.04 15.34
CA GLY A 162 -5.56 -13.34 15.30
C GLY A 162 -4.70 -13.74 14.12
N SER A 163 -3.84 -12.84 13.71
CA SER A 163 -2.82 -13.08 12.71
C SER A 163 -1.55 -12.32 13.09
N ASN A 164 -0.40 -12.90 12.73
CA ASN A 164 0.89 -12.21 12.82
C ASN A 164 1.21 -11.44 11.54
N ASP A 165 0.46 -11.70 10.46
CA ASP A 165 0.68 -11.10 9.16
C ASP A 165 -0.63 -10.89 8.37
N VAL A 166 -0.67 -9.84 7.56
CA VAL A 166 -1.79 -9.51 6.69
C VAL A 166 -1.22 -9.08 5.36
N ASP A 167 -1.55 -9.81 4.31
CA ASP A 167 -1.05 -9.55 2.95
C ASP A 167 -2.08 -8.77 2.13
N PHE A 168 -1.59 -7.87 1.27
CA PHE A 168 -2.36 -7.37 0.14
C PHE A 168 -2.04 -8.24 -1.08
N VAL A 169 -3.06 -8.76 -1.74
CA VAL A 169 -2.89 -9.72 -2.86
C VAL A 169 -3.90 -9.44 -3.96
N LEU A 170 -3.69 -10.06 -5.12
CA LEU A 170 -4.76 -10.18 -6.11
C LEU A 170 -5.85 -11.13 -5.60
N ALA A 171 -7.11 -10.81 -5.89
CA ALA A 171 -8.27 -11.62 -5.50
C ALA A 171 -8.23 -13.05 -6.08
#